data_AF-A0A1W2G754-F1
#
_entry.id   AF-A0A1W2G754-F1
#
_cell.length_a   1.000
_cell.length_b   1.000
_cell.length_c   1.000
_cell.angle_alpha   90.00
_cell.angle_beta   90.00
_cell.angle_gamma   90.00
#
_symmetry.space_group_name_H-M   'P 1'
#
loop_
_entity.id
_entity.type
_entity.pdbx_description
1 polymer ?
#
loop_
_entity_poly.entity_id
_entity_poly.type
_entity_poly.pdbx_seq_one_letter_code
_entity_poly.pdbx_strand_id
1 'polypeptide(L)'
;MRKLSASNLVAFINQLEKNTVYNYINPRTKGVIKVEGIDLPEGPIRIKRWEPAKGQSENDKSVEHISTEMIWRVANAFNPSAPINLDRVLGGSYNTRSVLEALLAYTPEFYFCYPGRIENKGGQTSIKHGHKHLLWRPDSPHRLGILEKAETEIVISEMPALDAFYDSLVLPSDQIEEQELDIEVLRRHAQIQIALYFIGKQLNFRTWIAQNDKGILYQNKRIGEYEGVIASLKDEQLMIAYDDAVQAALLIDCIWFKNGKLMPAVMEVEHSTGVTSGLSRMKNFKDKFPPFPTRYVIVAPDEDRDKVIKEANKPQFADLDTRYFTYSAVEELYALCQRRKIKGVTEEFLDCYMERVLN
;
A
#
# COMPACT_ATOMS: atom_id res chain seq x y z
N MET A 1 8.81 10.40 5.77
CA MET A 1 8.97 10.81 4.36
C MET A 1 7.63 11.39 3.91
N ARG A 2 7.60 12.57 3.26
CA ARG A 2 6.33 13.23 2.87
C ARG A 2 5.65 12.36 1.80
N LYS A 3 4.46 11.82 2.07
CA LYS A 3 3.64 11.08 1.09
C LYS A 3 2.55 12.00 0.53
N LEU A 4 2.17 11.78 -0.73
CA LEU A 4 1.03 12.44 -1.35
C LEU A 4 -0.24 11.60 -1.12
N SER A 5 -1.36 12.27 -0.90
CA SER A 5 -2.70 11.70 -0.95
C SER A 5 -3.47 12.18 -2.18
N ALA A 6 -4.60 11.54 -2.47
CA ALA A 6 -5.51 12.05 -3.50
C ALA A 6 -5.96 13.48 -3.20
N SER A 7 -6.25 13.79 -1.93
CA SER A 7 -6.59 15.13 -1.47
C SER A 7 -5.52 16.17 -1.83
N ASN A 8 -4.22 15.82 -1.72
CA ASN A 8 -3.15 16.72 -2.13
C ASN A 8 -3.16 16.99 -3.64
N LEU A 9 -3.23 15.94 -4.47
CA LEU A 9 -3.22 16.08 -5.92
C LEU A 9 -4.41 16.91 -6.42
N VAL A 10 -5.60 16.65 -5.89
CA VAL A 10 -6.82 17.37 -6.24
C VAL A 10 -6.73 18.83 -5.83
N ALA A 11 -6.22 19.12 -4.62
CA ALA A 11 -6.01 20.49 -4.18
C ALA A 11 -5.04 21.26 -5.10
N PHE A 12 -3.96 20.62 -5.57
CA PHE A 12 -3.03 21.24 -6.51
C PHE A 12 -3.67 21.54 -7.87
N ILE A 13 -4.39 20.56 -8.45
CA ILE A 13 -5.11 20.75 -9.71
C ILE A 13 -6.23 21.80 -9.54
N ASN A 14 -6.79 21.92 -8.33
CA ASN A 14 -7.83 22.91 -8.08
C ASN A 14 -7.35 24.36 -8.17
N GLN A 15 -6.05 24.60 -7.98
CA GLN A 15 -5.44 25.92 -8.12
C GLN A 15 -5.33 26.38 -9.58
N LEU A 16 -5.40 25.45 -10.54
CA LEU A 16 -5.37 25.77 -11.97
C LEU A 16 -6.58 26.62 -12.39
N GLU A 17 -6.34 27.58 -13.28
CA GLU A 17 -7.38 28.44 -13.85
C GLU A 17 -8.41 27.59 -14.63
N LYS A 18 -9.69 27.74 -14.29
CA LYS A 18 -10.79 26.93 -14.87
C LYS A 18 -11.19 27.37 -16.29
N ASN A 19 -10.98 28.64 -16.62
CA ASN A 19 -11.32 29.21 -17.92
C ASN A 19 -10.18 29.10 -18.95
N THR A 20 -9.14 28.31 -18.63
CA THR A 20 -7.94 28.14 -19.46
C THR A 20 -7.89 26.72 -20.03
N VAL A 21 -7.39 26.60 -21.27
CA VAL A 21 -7.13 25.32 -21.91
C VAL A 21 -5.67 24.91 -21.69
N TYR A 22 -5.47 23.63 -21.37
CA TYR A 22 -4.17 23.05 -21.09
C TYR A 22 -3.79 22.08 -22.21
N ASN A 23 -2.52 22.12 -22.62
CA ASN A 23 -1.97 21.20 -23.62
C ASN A 23 -1.43 19.93 -22.95
N TYR A 24 -1.45 18.81 -23.67
CA TYR A 24 -0.74 17.61 -23.24
C TYR A 24 0.79 17.86 -23.26
N ILE A 25 1.51 17.18 -22.37
CA ILE A 25 2.98 17.31 -22.30
C ILE A 25 3.66 16.84 -23.59
N ASN A 26 3.12 15.82 -24.28
CA ASN A 26 3.68 15.37 -25.54
C ASN A 26 3.29 16.34 -26.67
N PRO A 27 4.23 17.07 -27.30
CA PRO A 27 3.90 18.06 -28.32
C PRO A 27 3.26 17.49 -29.60
N ARG A 28 3.37 16.16 -29.79
CA ARG A 28 2.71 15.45 -30.90
C ARG A 28 1.21 15.29 -30.66
N THR A 29 0.76 15.30 -29.42
CA THR A 29 -0.66 15.23 -29.06
C THR A 29 -1.28 16.61 -29.26
N LYS A 30 -2.15 16.75 -30.27
CA LYS A 30 -2.80 18.03 -30.64
C LYS A 30 -4.11 18.30 -29.91
N GLY A 31 -4.46 17.43 -28.96
CA GLY A 31 -5.62 17.65 -28.09
C GLY A 31 -5.36 18.76 -27.07
N VAL A 32 -6.44 19.32 -26.55
CA VAL A 32 -6.44 20.24 -25.42
C VAL A 32 -7.37 19.72 -24.33
N ILE A 33 -7.18 20.21 -23.12
CA ILE A 33 -7.86 19.80 -21.89
C ILE A 33 -8.45 21.05 -21.24
N LYS A 34 -9.67 20.97 -20.73
CA LYS A 34 -10.28 21.98 -19.86
C LYS A 34 -10.85 21.30 -18.62
N VAL A 35 -10.63 21.93 -17.47
CA VAL A 35 -11.19 21.48 -16.20
C VAL A 35 -12.58 22.10 -16.03
N GLU A 36 -13.62 21.28 -16.03
CA GLU A 36 -15.01 21.73 -15.88
C GLU A 36 -15.42 21.86 -14.41
N GLY A 37 -14.91 20.96 -13.56
CA GLY A 37 -15.27 20.94 -12.15
C GLY A 37 -14.38 19.99 -11.36
N ILE A 38 -14.28 20.23 -10.06
CA ILE A 38 -13.53 19.39 -9.14
C ILE A 38 -14.36 19.21 -7.88
N ASP A 39 -14.61 17.96 -7.53
CA ASP A 39 -15.31 17.64 -6.30
C ASP A 39 -14.24 17.42 -5.21
N LEU A 40 -14.29 18.22 -4.14
CA LEU A 40 -13.31 18.16 -3.06
C LEU A 40 -13.78 17.21 -1.94
N PRO A 41 -12.85 16.58 -1.18
CA PRO A 41 -11.40 16.79 -1.26
C PRO A 41 -10.67 15.88 -2.26
N GLU A 42 -11.22 14.74 -2.66
CA GLU A 42 -10.49 13.67 -3.35
C GLU A 42 -10.90 13.41 -4.80
N GLY A 43 -11.75 14.27 -5.35
CA GLY A 43 -12.33 14.10 -6.67
C GLY A 43 -13.76 13.54 -6.59
N PRO A 44 -14.32 13.14 -7.74
CA PRO A 44 -13.66 13.07 -9.05
C PRO A 44 -13.34 14.44 -9.66
N ILE A 45 -12.42 14.47 -10.63
CA ILE A 45 -12.15 15.66 -11.44
C ILE A 45 -12.92 15.53 -12.76
N ARG A 46 -13.75 16.53 -13.07
CA ARG A 46 -14.55 16.61 -14.30
C ARG A 46 -13.80 17.44 -15.34
N ILE A 47 -13.58 16.85 -16.51
CA ILE A 47 -12.82 17.47 -17.61
C ILE A 47 -13.56 17.36 -18.93
N LYS A 48 -13.20 18.25 -19.86
CA LYS A 48 -13.45 18.08 -21.30
C LYS A 48 -12.12 18.05 -22.03
N ARG A 49 -12.07 17.28 -23.12
CA ARG A 49 -10.93 17.27 -24.04
C ARG A 49 -11.39 17.17 -25.47
N TRP A 50 -10.72 17.89 -26.35
CA TRP A 50 -11.01 17.91 -27.79
C TRP A 50 -9.74 18.17 -28.58
N GLU A 51 -9.80 17.97 -29.89
CA GLU A 51 -8.68 18.21 -30.80
C GLU A 51 -9.02 19.32 -31.80
N PRO A 52 -8.61 20.58 -31.54
CA PRO A 52 -8.89 21.71 -32.43
C PRO A 52 -8.39 21.47 -33.85
N ALA A 53 -7.27 20.76 -34.02
CA ALA A 53 -6.69 20.41 -35.31
C ALA A 53 -7.61 19.53 -36.19
N LYS A 54 -8.60 18.85 -35.60
CA LYS A 54 -9.63 18.06 -36.28
C LYS A 54 -10.97 18.80 -36.42
N GLY A 55 -10.99 20.11 -36.15
CA GLY A 55 -12.20 20.93 -36.20
C GLY A 55 -13.17 20.69 -35.04
N GLN A 56 -12.74 20.06 -33.95
CA GLN A 56 -13.56 19.84 -32.76
C GLN A 56 -13.57 21.07 -31.85
N SER A 57 -14.69 21.31 -31.18
CA SER A 57 -14.84 22.37 -30.17
C SER A 57 -15.21 21.80 -28.80
N GLU A 58 -15.15 22.67 -27.78
CA GLU A 58 -15.56 22.34 -26.40
C GLU A 58 -17.03 21.89 -26.32
N ASN A 59 -17.92 22.54 -27.08
CA ASN A 59 -19.36 22.28 -27.07
C ASN A 59 -19.71 20.90 -27.64
N ASP A 60 -18.83 20.31 -28.44
CA ASP A 60 -19.05 19.01 -29.09
C ASP A 60 -18.70 17.83 -28.19
N LYS A 61 -18.20 18.07 -26.97
CA LYS A 61 -17.65 17.03 -26.09
C LYS A 61 -18.40 16.90 -24.78
N SER A 62 -18.70 15.65 -24.45
CA SER A 62 -19.22 15.26 -23.13
C SER A 62 -18.15 15.42 -22.05
N VAL A 63 -18.61 15.66 -20.83
CA VAL A 63 -17.73 15.65 -19.64
C VAL A 63 -17.22 14.22 -19.42
N GLU A 64 -15.91 14.09 -19.22
CA GLU A 64 -15.24 12.87 -18.77
C GLU A 64 -14.79 13.04 -17.32
N HIS A 65 -14.63 11.92 -16.61
CA HIS A 65 -14.25 11.91 -15.21
C HIS A 65 -12.86 11.27 -15.02
N ILE A 66 -12.03 11.90 -14.20
CA ILE A 66 -10.87 11.27 -13.56
C ILE A 66 -11.37 10.82 -12.19
N SER A 67 -11.50 9.51 -12.01
CA SER A 67 -12.09 8.94 -10.80
C SER A 67 -11.16 9.06 -9.60
N THR A 68 -11.73 9.07 -8.40
CA THR A 68 -10.99 9.15 -7.13
C THR A 68 -9.97 8.02 -6.99
N GLU A 69 -10.32 6.81 -7.43
CA GLU A 69 -9.44 5.63 -7.39
C GLU A 69 -8.22 5.81 -8.30
N MET A 70 -8.40 6.40 -9.48
CA MET A 70 -7.29 6.70 -10.39
C MET A 70 -6.34 7.73 -9.76
N ILE A 71 -6.87 8.73 -9.06
CA ILE A 71 -6.07 9.77 -8.39
C ILE A 71 -5.27 9.15 -7.24
N TRP A 72 -5.90 8.30 -6.42
CA TRP A 72 -5.22 7.56 -5.35
C TRP A 72 -4.09 6.69 -5.87
N ARG A 73 -4.31 5.93 -6.95
CA ARG A 73 -3.26 5.11 -7.58
C ARG A 73 -2.04 5.93 -8.02
N VAL A 74 -2.27 7.13 -8.55
CA VAL A 74 -1.18 8.03 -8.96
C VAL A 74 -0.50 8.67 -7.76
N ALA A 75 -1.25 9.12 -6.75
CA ALA A 75 -0.68 9.70 -5.52
C ALA A 75 0.27 8.72 -4.81
N ASN A 76 -0.17 7.47 -4.66
CA ASN A 76 0.59 6.43 -3.96
C ASN A 76 1.91 6.04 -4.67
N ALA A 77 2.04 6.33 -5.96
CA ALA A 77 3.23 5.99 -6.74
C ALA A 77 4.38 7.00 -6.59
N PHE A 78 4.10 8.23 -6.13
CA PHE A 78 5.12 9.27 -6.05
C PHE A 78 6.02 9.13 -4.83
N ASN A 79 7.33 9.22 -5.08
CA ASN A 79 8.33 9.49 -4.05
C ASN A 79 9.08 10.79 -4.43
N PRO A 80 9.53 11.59 -3.44
CA PRO A 80 10.28 12.81 -3.72
C PRO A 80 11.46 12.57 -4.66
N SER A 81 11.51 13.34 -5.76
CA SER A 81 12.56 13.27 -6.79
C SER A 81 12.71 11.93 -7.52
N ALA A 82 11.78 10.99 -7.37
CA ALA A 82 11.77 9.73 -8.13
C ALA A 82 10.86 9.87 -9.37
N PRO A 83 11.38 9.66 -10.60
CA PRO A 83 10.57 9.77 -11.80
C PRO A 83 9.62 8.58 -11.94
N ILE A 84 8.33 8.85 -12.13
CA ILE A 84 7.32 7.81 -12.36
C ILE A 84 6.73 7.92 -13.76
N ASN A 85 6.34 6.79 -14.33
CA ASN A 85 5.61 6.73 -15.59
C ASN A 85 4.15 6.35 -15.32
N LEU A 86 3.22 7.25 -15.62
CA LEU A 86 1.80 7.05 -15.32
C LEU A 86 1.18 5.90 -16.12
N ASP A 87 1.68 5.60 -17.32
CA ASP A 87 1.21 4.44 -18.07
C ASP A 87 1.50 3.13 -17.35
N ARG A 88 2.68 3.02 -16.71
CA ARG A 88 3.07 1.86 -15.89
C ARG A 88 2.30 1.80 -14.59
N VAL A 89 2.21 2.92 -13.86
CA VAL A 89 1.48 2.99 -12.57
C VAL A 89 0.03 2.53 -12.71
N LEU A 90 -0.59 2.90 -13.83
CA LEU A 90 -1.99 2.58 -14.10
C LEU A 90 -2.17 1.31 -14.94
N GLY A 91 -1.09 0.63 -15.34
CA GLY A 91 -1.14 -0.65 -16.05
C GLY A 91 -1.92 -0.59 -17.37
N GLY A 92 -1.90 0.55 -18.08
CA GLY A 92 -2.72 0.71 -19.30
C GLY A 92 -4.19 1.10 -19.06
N SER A 93 -4.69 1.04 -17.82
CA SER A 93 -6.10 1.30 -17.48
C SER A 93 -6.45 2.78 -17.49
N TYR A 94 -7.74 3.13 -17.59
CA TYR A 94 -8.27 4.51 -17.63
C TYR A 94 -7.94 5.29 -18.92
N ASN A 95 -8.97 5.94 -19.48
CA ASN A 95 -8.85 6.71 -20.72
C ASN A 95 -8.37 8.15 -20.50
N THR A 96 -8.34 8.62 -19.26
CA THR A 96 -7.99 9.99 -18.85
C THR A 96 -6.58 10.11 -18.26
N ARG A 97 -5.75 9.07 -18.37
CA ARG A 97 -4.36 9.03 -17.85
C ARG A 97 -3.49 10.20 -18.25
N SER A 98 -3.36 10.40 -19.56
CA SER A 98 -2.55 11.49 -20.10
C SER A 98 -3.13 12.87 -19.74
N VAL A 99 -4.41 12.94 -19.38
CA VAL A 99 -5.07 14.17 -18.91
C VAL A 99 -4.61 14.48 -17.49
N LEU A 100 -4.74 13.53 -16.55
CA LEU A 100 -4.26 13.71 -15.17
C LEU A 100 -2.77 14.03 -15.16
N GLU A 101 -1.98 13.32 -15.95
CA GLU A 101 -0.55 13.55 -16.11
C GLU A 101 -0.23 14.97 -16.56
N ALA A 102 -0.96 15.48 -17.57
CA ALA A 102 -0.77 16.84 -18.06
C ALA A 102 -1.16 17.87 -17.00
N LEU A 103 -2.33 17.73 -16.37
CA LEU A 103 -2.81 18.65 -15.34
C LEU A 103 -1.84 18.73 -14.16
N LEU A 104 -1.32 17.59 -13.69
CA LEU A 104 -0.31 17.58 -12.63
C LEU A 104 0.94 18.36 -13.03
N ALA A 105 1.46 18.19 -14.25
CA ALA A 105 2.64 18.91 -14.72
C ALA A 105 2.48 20.44 -14.84
N TYR A 106 1.25 20.96 -14.79
CA TYR A 106 0.99 22.41 -14.69
C TYR A 106 0.96 22.91 -13.24
N THR A 107 1.03 22.02 -12.26
CA THR A 107 1.03 22.40 -10.84
C THR A 107 2.46 22.58 -10.33
N PRO A 108 2.70 23.47 -9.36
CA PRO A 108 4.04 23.96 -9.00
C PRO A 108 5.05 22.87 -8.64
N GLU A 109 4.62 21.79 -8.00
CA GLU A 109 5.52 20.78 -7.45
C GLU A 109 5.88 19.67 -8.46
N PHE A 110 5.40 19.71 -9.70
CA PHE A 110 5.50 18.58 -10.64
C PHE A 110 6.17 18.95 -11.95
N TYR A 111 7.30 18.29 -12.21
CA TYR A 111 8.08 18.47 -13.42
C TYR A 111 7.87 17.29 -14.36
N PHE A 112 7.95 17.52 -15.67
CA PHE A 112 8.08 16.43 -16.64
C PHE A 112 9.54 16.21 -17.02
N CYS A 113 9.92 14.96 -17.28
CA CYS A 113 11.29 14.61 -17.66
C CYS A 113 11.33 13.39 -18.60
N TYR A 114 12.52 13.13 -19.15
CA TYR A 114 12.79 12.01 -20.06
C TYR A 114 14.05 11.26 -19.63
N PRO A 115 13.98 10.51 -18.51
CA PRO A 115 15.13 9.74 -18.03
C PRO A 115 15.57 8.71 -19.07
N GLY A 116 16.86 8.36 -19.01
CA GLY A 116 17.37 7.22 -19.75
C GLY A 116 16.72 5.93 -19.24
N ARG A 117 16.60 4.92 -20.09
CA ARG A 117 16.08 3.59 -19.75
C ARG A 117 17.05 2.55 -20.24
N ILE A 118 17.47 1.66 -19.35
CA ILE A 118 18.25 0.50 -19.73
C ILE A 118 17.31 -0.52 -20.38
N GLU A 119 17.51 -0.78 -21.66
CA GLU A 119 16.92 -1.93 -22.35
C GLU A 119 17.98 -3.02 -22.47
N ASN A 120 17.62 -4.23 -22.03
CA ASN A 120 18.37 -5.44 -22.32
C ASN A 120 17.65 -6.23 -23.42
N LYS A 121 18.29 -6.34 -24.59
CA LYS A 121 17.83 -7.20 -25.68
C LYS A 121 18.83 -8.34 -25.86
N GLY A 122 18.50 -9.50 -25.30
CA GLY A 122 19.29 -10.73 -25.49
C GLY A 122 20.75 -10.61 -25.03
N GLY A 123 21.03 -9.88 -23.95
CA GLY A 123 22.37 -9.71 -23.38
C GLY A 123 23.10 -8.43 -23.81
N GLN A 124 22.58 -7.70 -24.80
CA GLN A 124 23.08 -6.35 -25.13
C GLN A 124 22.29 -5.29 -24.36
N THR A 125 23.03 -4.47 -23.60
CA THR A 125 22.47 -3.38 -22.80
C THR A 125 22.60 -2.08 -23.59
N SER A 126 21.48 -1.38 -23.80
CA SER A 126 21.47 -0.05 -24.44
C SER A 126 20.64 0.93 -23.61
N ILE A 127 21.03 2.21 -23.62
CA ILE A 127 20.27 3.27 -22.97
C ILE A 127 19.37 3.93 -24.01
N LYS A 128 18.06 3.81 -23.84
CA LYS A 128 17.07 4.53 -24.63
C LYS A 128 16.58 5.76 -23.91
N HIS A 129 16.30 6.80 -24.67
CA HIS A 129 15.70 8.03 -24.18
C HIS A 129 14.32 8.23 -24.82
N GLY A 130 13.50 9.10 -24.22
CA GLY A 130 12.27 9.60 -24.85
C GLY A 130 10.97 9.13 -24.22
N HIS A 131 11.00 8.28 -23.19
CA HIS A 131 9.80 7.98 -22.41
C HIS A 131 9.56 9.06 -21.35
N LYS A 132 8.39 9.69 -21.42
CA LYS A 132 7.99 10.73 -20.49
C LYS A 132 7.73 10.17 -19.10
N HIS A 133 8.19 10.89 -18.09
CA HIS A 133 7.94 10.63 -16.68
C HIS A 133 7.56 11.94 -15.96
N LEU A 134 6.88 11.83 -14.83
CA LEU A 134 6.66 12.93 -13.89
C LEU A 134 7.58 12.81 -12.68
N LEU A 135 8.05 13.95 -12.20
CA LEU A 135 8.85 14.11 -11.00
C LEU A 135 8.10 15.01 -10.02
N TRP A 136 7.96 14.57 -8.78
CA TRP A 136 7.45 15.41 -7.70
C TRP A 136 8.62 16.00 -6.90
N ARG A 137 8.69 17.33 -6.84
CA ARG A 137 9.75 18.12 -6.18
C ARG A 137 9.11 19.17 -5.26
N PRO A 138 8.65 18.77 -4.06
CA PRO A 138 7.96 19.68 -3.15
C PRO A 138 8.84 20.84 -2.66
N ASP A 139 10.16 20.65 -2.64
CA ASP A 139 11.12 21.62 -2.11
C ASP A 139 11.60 22.65 -3.15
N SER A 140 11.19 22.51 -4.41
CA SER A 140 11.58 23.40 -5.50
C SER A 140 10.40 23.60 -6.46
N PRO A 141 9.34 24.31 -6.05
CA PRO A 141 8.17 24.53 -6.90
C PRO A 141 8.46 25.52 -8.05
N HIS A 142 7.91 25.26 -9.23
CA HIS A 142 7.88 26.20 -10.35
C HIS A 142 6.58 27.01 -10.37
N ARG A 143 6.45 27.93 -11.33
CA ARG A 143 5.24 28.77 -11.46
C ARG A 143 4.01 27.90 -11.81
N LEU A 144 2.87 28.22 -11.20
CA LEU A 144 1.58 27.60 -11.50
C LEU A 144 1.16 27.87 -12.95
N GLY A 145 0.59 26.86 -13.62
CA GLY A 145 0.01 27.00 -14.96
C GLY A 145 1.03 26.94 -16.11
N ILE A 146 2.31 26.65 -15.84
CA ILE A 146 3.33 26.40 -16.87
C ILE A 146 3.86 24.97 -16.79
N LEU A 147 4.25 24.41 -17.95
CA LEU A 147 4.95 23.13 -18.01
C LEU A 147 6.45 23.37 -17.85
N GLU A 148 7.06 22.77 -16.83
CA GLU A 148 8.49 22.88 -16.58
C GLU A 148 9.18 21.52 -16.81
N LYS A 149 10.21 21.51 -17.67
CA LYS A 149 11.00 20.32 -17.95
C LYS A 149 12.14 20.22 -16.94
N ALA A 150 12.23 19.14 -16.19
CA ALA A 150 13.42 18.85 -15.40
C ALA A 150 14.51 18.18 -16.27
N GLU A 151 15.72 18.73 -16.22
CA GLU A 151 16.91 17.99 -16.64
C GLU A 151 17.17 16.85 -15.66
N THR A 152 17.51 15.68 -16.20
CA THR A 152 17.74 14.48 -15.42
C THR A 152 18.79 13.62 -16.09
N GLU A 153 19.82 13.26 -15.32
CA GLU A 153 20.81 12.25 -15.70
C GLU A 153 20.39 10.85 -15.20
N ILE A 154 19.18 10.74 -14.63
CA ILE A 154 18.68 9.46 -14.11
C ILE A 154 18.53 8.48 -15.27
N VAL A 155 19.15 7.32 -15.10
CA VAL A 155 18.96 6.16 -15.96
C VAL A 155 18.20 5.09 -15.18
N ILE A 156 17.00 4.77 -15.64
CA ILE A 156 16.11 3.78 -15.03
C ILE A 156 16.51 2.39 -15.50
N SER A 157 16.92 1.55 -14.54
CA SER A 157 16.98 0.10 -14.74
C SER A 157 15.61 -0.48 -14.44
N GLU A 158 14.97 -1.06 -15.45
CA GLU A 158 13.68 -1.72 -15.25
C GLU A 158 13.88 -3.12 -14.70
N MET A 159 13.41 -3.33 -13.49
CA MET A 159 13.17 -4.66 -12.96
C MET A 159 11.70 -5.02 -13.21
N PRO A 160 11.37 -6.29 -13.52
CA PRO A 160 9.99 -6.74 -13.55
C PRO A 160 9.30 -6.37 -12.24
N ALA A 161 8.06 -5.88 -12.34
CA ALA A 161 7.23 -5.57 -11.18
C ALA A 161 7.21 -6.76 -10.21
N LEU A 162 7.28 -6.46 -8.92
CA LEU A 162 7.15 -7.47 -7.89
C LEU A 162 5.65 -7.61 -7.58
N ASP A 163 5.00 -8.58 -8.19
CA ASP A 163 3.58 -8.83 -7.99
C ASP A 163 3.37 -9.86 -6.87
N ALA A 164 2.45 -9.55 -5.95
CA ALA A 164 1.93 -10.52 -4.99
C ALA A 164 0.73 -11.24 -5.61
N PHE A 165 0.83 -12.55 -5.79
CA PHE A 165 -0.26 -13.36 -6.31
C PHE A 165 -0.96 -14.10 -5.19
N TYR A 166 -2.30 -14.05 -5.22
CA TYR A 166 -3.17 -14.79 -4.32
C TYR A 166 -4.06 -15.72 -5.15
N ASP A 167 -4.12 -16.98 -4.76
CA ASP A 167 -5.12 -17.90 -5.28
C ASP A 167 -6.52 -17.56 -4.74
N SER A 168 -7.54 -18.17 -5.33
CA SER A 168 -8.92 -18.01 -4.86
C SER A 168 -9.06 -18.44 -3.40
N LEU A 169 -9.86 -17.67 -2.66
CA LEU A 169 -10.13 -17.84 -1.24
C LEU A 169 -11.62 -18.07 -1.00
N VAL A 170 -11.94 -18.96 -0.07
CA VAL A 170 -13.31 -19.16 0.42
C VAL A 170 -13.35 -18.89 1.92
N LEU A 171 -14.18 -17.91 2.29
CA LEU A 171 -14.43 -17.53 3.68
C LEU A 171 -15.50 -18.47 4.29
N PRO A 172 -15.39 -18.84 5.57
CA PRO A 172 -16.44 -19.58 6.28
C PRO A 172 -17.77 -18.79 6.29
N SER A 173 -18.90 -19.49 6.09
CA SER A 173 -20.25 -18.89 6.09
C SER A 173 -20.55 -18.09 7.35
N ASP A 174 -20.15 -18.64 8.50
CA ASP A 174 -20.47 -18.10 9.82
C ASP A 174 -19.81 -16.73 10.04
N GLN A 175 -18.62 -16.50 9.45
CA GLN A 175 -17.95 -15.19 9.47
C GLN A 175 -18.69 -14.12 8.66
N ILE A 176 -19.36 -14.53 7.57
CA ILE A 176 -20.10 -13.61 6.69
C ILE A 176 -21.41 -13.17 7.38
N GLU A 177 -22.07 -14.09 8.08
CA GLU A 177 -23.35 -13.83 8.74
C GLU A 177 -23.22 -13.07 10.06
N GLU A 178 -22.15 -13.31 10.84
CA GLU A 178 -21.98 -12.69 12.16
C GLU A 178 -21.52 -11.23 12.14
N GLN A 179 -20.86 -10.77 11.07
CA GLN A 179 -20.13 -9.50 11.13
C GLN A 179 -20.84 -8.30 10.47
N GLU A 180 -21.92 -8.48 9.69
CA GLU A 180 -22.52 -7.38 8.86
C GLU A 180 -21.47 -6.58 8.05
N LEU A 181 -20.34 -7.21 7.71
CA LEU A 181 -19.23 -6.54 7.04
C LEU A 181 -19.26 -6.75 5.54
N ASP A 182 -18.66 -5.79 4.84
CA ASP A 182 -18.36 -5.94 3.43
C ASP A 182 -17.46 -7.17 3.21
N ILE A 183 -17.92 -8.05 2.32
CA ILE A 183 -17.22 -9.28 1.92
C ILE A 183 -15.82 -8.96 1.38
N GLU A 184 -15.62 -7.80 0.75
CA GLU A 184 -14.30 -7.38 0.26
C GLU A 184 -13.33 -7.10 1.42
N VAL A 185 -13.79 -6.52 2.52
CA VAL A 185 -12.98 -6.26 3.71
C VAL A 185 -12.56 -7.58 4.37
N LEU A 186 -13.50 -8.51 4.54
CA LEU A 186 -13.20 -9.86 5.06
C LEU A 186 -12.20 -10.61 4.17
N ARG A 187 -12.36 -10.51 2.85
CA ARG A 187 -11.45 -11.14 1.89
C ARG A 187 -10.05 -10.52 2.00
N ARG A 188 -9.95 -9.20 2.17
CA ARG A 188 -8.67 -8.51 2.30
C ARG A 188 -7.94 -8.90 3.59
N HIS A 189 -8.65 -8.95 4.71
CA HIS A 189 -8.13 -9.47 5.99
C HIS A 189 -7.54 -10.86 5.82
N ALA A 190 -8.30 -11.77 5.20
CA ALA A 190 -7.86 -13.15 4.95
C ALA A 190 -6.61 -13.23 4.05
N GLN A 191 -6.53 -12.42 3.00
CA GLN A 191 -5.34 -12.34 2.13
C GLN A 191 -4.09 -11.91 2.89
N ILE A 192 -4.21 -10.90 3.77
CA ILE A 192 -3.10 -10.41 4.58
C ILE A 192 -2.66 -11.47 5.59
N GLN A 193 -3.59 -12.15 6.27
CA GLN A 193 -3.25 -13.26 7.16
C GLN A 193 -2.51 -14.39 6.44
N ILE A 194 -2.93 -14.74 5.22
CA ILE A 194 -2.24 -15.73 4.39
C ILE A 194 -0.82 -15.28 4.04
N ALA A 195 -0.64 -14.01 3.66
CA ALA A 195 0.68 -13.46 3.40
C ALA A 195 1.58 -13.53 4.65
N LEU A 196 1.07 -13.14 5.82
CA LEU A 196 1.78 -13.25 7.09
C LEU A 196 2.18 -14.69 7.42
N TYR A 197 1.30 -15.67 7.16
CA TYR A 197 1.63 -17.07 7.34
C TYR A 197 2.79 -17.50 6.42
N PHE A 198 2.73 -17.19 5.11
CA PHE A 198 3.79 -17.58 4.18
C PHE A 198 5.13 -16.85 4.44
N ILE A 199 5.08 -15.59 4.87
CA ILE A 199 6.27 -14.87 5.36
C ILE A 199 6.87 -15.61 6.56
N GLY A 200 6.05 -15.92 7.57
CA GLY A 200 6.49 -16.68 8.74
C GLY A 200 7.10 -18.02 8.37
N LYS A 201 6.46 -18.78 7.48
CA LYS A 201 6.98 -20.06 6.96
C LYS A 201 8.34 -19.90 6.29
N GLN A 202 8.51 -18.90 5.41
CA GLN A 202 9.77 -18.64 4.72
C GLN A 202 10.90 -18.25 5.69
N LEU A 203 10.56 -17.61 6.81
CA LEU A 203 11.48 -17.22 7.87
C LEU A 203 11.70 -18.31 8.94
N ASN A 204 11.10 -19.49 8.77
CA ASN A 204 11.11 -20.62 9.71
C ASN A 204 10.45 -20.30 11.06
N PHE A 205 9.36 -19.57 11.03
CA PHE A 205 8.49 -19.33 12.19
C PHE A 205 7.34 -20.33 12.20
N ARG A 206 6.87 -20.63 13.41
CA ARG A 206 5.54 -21.20 13.63
C ARG A 206 4.55 -20.06 13.80
N THR A 207 3.36 -20.20 13.26
CA THR A 207 2.38 -19.13 13.20
C THR A 207 1.11 -19.54 13.94
N TRP A 208 0.72 -18.78 14.95
CA TRP A 208 -0.63 -18.81 15.48
C TRP A 208 -1.52 -17.93 14.61
N ILE A 209 -2.71 -18.41 14.31
CA ILE A 209 -3.77 -17.66 13.61
C ILE A 209 -5.00 -17.77 14.51
N ALA A 210 -5.74 -16.68 14.68
CA ALA A 210 -6.96 -16.67 15.49
C ALA A 210 -7.90 -17.83 15.11
N GLN A 211 -8.55 -18.42 16.12
CA GLN A 211 -9.32 -19.65 15.94
C GLN A 211 -10.44 -19.49 14.90
N ASN A 212 -11.08 -18.33 14.85
CA ASN A 212 -12.15 -18.01 13.92
C ASN A 212 -11.66 -18.04 12.47
N ASP A 213 -10.40 -17.67 12.23
CA ASP A 213 -9.81 -17.55 10.90
C ASP A 213 -9.16 -18.85 10.40
N LYS A 214 -8.94 -19.84 11.29
CA LYS A 214 -8.38 -21.14 10.89
C LYS A 214 -9.23 -21.90 9.88
N GLY A 215 -10.53 -21.58 9.78
CA GLY A 215 -11.46 -22.18 8.83
C GLY A 215 -11.33 -21.67 7.39
N ILE A 216 -10.59 -20.58 7.17
CA ILE A 216 -10.39 -19.97 5.85
C ILE A 216 -9.77 -21.01 4.90
N LEU A 217 -10.39 -21.20 3.72
CA LEU A 217 -9.91 -22.12 2.69
C LEU A 217 -9.06 -21.35 1.67
N TYR A 218 -7.82 -21.82 1.49
CA TYR A 218 -6.87 -21.34 0.50
C TYR A 218 -6.21 -22.52 -0.21
N GLN A 219 -6.13 -22.51 -1.54
CA GLN A 219 -5.59 -23.64 -2.33
C GLN A 219 -6.21 -25.01 -1.95
N ASN A 220 -7.53 -25.05 -1.73
CA ASN A 220 -8.28 -26.24 -1.29
C ASN A 220 -7.86 -26.83 0.07
N LYS A 221 -7.19 -26.04 0.92
CA LYS A 221 -6.77 -26.45 2.25
C LYS A 221 -7.15 -25.39 3.28
N ARG A 222 -7.56 -25.80 4.48
CA ARG A 222 -7.84 -24.85 5.57
C ARG A 222 -6.54 -24.27 6.08
N ILE A 223 -6.49 -22.96 6.31
CA ILE A 223 -5.25 -22.30 6.77
C ILE A 223 -4.75 -22.91 8.08
N GLY A 224 -5.65 -23.32 8.98
CA GLY A 224 -5.31 -24.00 10.24
C GLY A 224 -4.59 -25.34 10.08
N GLU A 225 -4.67 -25.97 8.90
CA GLU A 225 -4.04 -27.28 8.60
C GLU A 225 -2.67 -27.13 7.94
N TYR A 226 -2.26 -25.90 7.61
CA TYR A 226 -0.97 -25.67 6.98
C TYR A 226 0.18 -25.99 7.93
N GLU A 227 1.26 -26.53 7.37
CA GLU A 227 2.47 -26.87 8.12
C GLU A 227 3.07 -25.63 8.78
N GLY A 228 3.38 -25.73 10.07
CA GLY A 228 3.90 -24.61 10.86
C GLY A 228 2.81 -23.75 11.50
N VAL A 229 1.53 -23.93 11.13
CA VAL A 229 0.42 -23.32 11.87
C VAL A 229 0.21 -24.05 13.20
N ILE A 230 0.04 -23.28 14.27
CA ILE A 230 -0.09 -23.79 15.62
C ILE A 230 -1.54 -24.19 15.89
N ALA A 231 -1.76 -25.47 16.21
CA ALA A 231 -3.07 -26.00 16.52
C ALA A 231 -3.60 -25.44 17.86
N SER A 232 -2.78 -25.49 18.91
CA SER A 232 -3.07 -24.95 20.24
C SER A 232 -1.88 -24.15 20.77
N LEU A 233 -2.13 -22.95 21.31
CA LEU A 233 -1.08 -22.16 21.98
C LEU A 233 -0.48 -22.87 23.19
N LYS A 234 -1.19 -23.84 23.79
CA LYS A 234 -0.66 -24.68 24.87
C LYS A 234 0.45 -25.63 24.40
N ASP A 235 0.61 -25.81 23.09
CA ASP A 235 1.69 -26.63 22.51
C ASP A 235 3.01 -25.84 22.40
N GLU A 236 2.97 -24.52 22.57
CA GLU A 236 4.16 -23.66 22.50
C GLU A 236 4.85 -23.52 23.85
N GLN A 237 6.13 -23.91 23.91
CA GLN A 237 6.93 -23.92 25.15
C GLN A 237 6.93 -22.58 25.88
N LEU A 238 6.92 -21.48 25.13
CA LEU A 238 6.90 -20.11 25.66
C LEU A 238 5.61 -19.78 26.42
N MET A 239 4.52 -20.47 26.10
CA MET A 239 3.16 -20.18 26.55
C MET A 239 2.65 -21.13 27.64
N ILE A 240 3.19 -22.36 27.74
CA ILE A 240 2.71 -23.43 28.64
C ILE A 240 2.51 -22.97 30.09
N ALA A 241 3.39 -22.10 30.60
CA ALA A 241 3.37 -21.69 32.00
C ALA A 241 2.39 -20.54 32.32
N TYR A 242 1.71 -19.98 31.32
CA TYR A 242 0.96 -18.72 31.45
C TYR A 242 -0.47 -18.83 30.90
N ASP A 243 -1.34 -19.57 31.61
CA ASP A 243 -2.72 -19.83 31.15
C ASP A 243 -3.51 -18.53 30.87
N ASP A 244 -3.37 -17.49 31.69
CA ASP A 244 -4.04 -16.20 31.48
C ASP A 244 -3.57 -15.50 30.19
N ALA A 245 -2.28 -15.58 29.89
CA ALA A 245 -1.72 -15.04 28.66
C ALA A 245 -2.15 -15.87 27.45
N VAL A 246 -2.26 -17.20 27.58
CA VAL A 246 -2.82 -18.06 26.54
C VAL A 246 -4.24 -17.61 26.21
N GLN A 247 -5.10 -17.39 27.20
CA GLN A 247 -6.48 -16.92 26.96
C GLN A 247 -6.51 -15.56 26.26
N ALA A 248 -5.63 -14.63 26.64
CA ALA A 248 -5.52 -13.33 25.96
C ALA A 248 -5.03 -13.48 24.50
N ALA A 249 -4.06 -14.36 24.27
CA ALA A 249 -3.48 -14.60 22.95
C ALA A 249 -4.43 -15.30 21.97
N LEU A 250 -5.43 -16.05 22.44
CA LEU A 250 -6.46 -16.65 21.58
C LEU A 250 -7.25 -15.60 20.77
N LEU A 251 -7.32 -14.36 21.27
CA LEU A 251 -8.03 -13.25 20.64
C LEU A 251 -7.15 -12.45 19.67
N ILE A 252 -5.86 -12.78 19.57
CA ILE A 252 -4.92 -12.09 18.69
C ILE A 252 -4.92 -12.77 17.33
N ASP A 253 -5.02 -11.96 16.28
CA ASP A 253 -5.14 -12.42 14.89
C ASP A 253 -3.95 -13.28 14.44
N CYS A 254 -2.72 -12.86 14.76
CA CYS A 254 -1.53 -13.58 14.35
C CYS A 254 -0.37 -13.43 15.35
N ILE A 255 0.32 -14.53 15.66
CA ILE A 255 1.54 -14.49 16.48
C ILE A 255 2.60 -15.39 15.84
N TRP A 256 3.82 -14.87 15.69
CA TRP A 256 4.96 -15.67 15.26
C TRP A 256 5.76 -16.19 16.46
N PHE A 257 6.17 -17.45 16.37
CA PHE A 257 7.04 -18.13 17.33
C PHE A 257 8.23 -18.74 16.60
N LYS A 258 9.40 -18.78 17.25
CA LYS A 258 10.61 -19.36 16.67
C LYS A 258 11.42 -20.11 17.70
N ASN A 259 11.86 -21.32 17.34
CA ASN A 259 12.74 -22.18 18.12
C ASN A 259 12.30 -22.41 19.59
N GLY A 260 11.00 -22.29 19.88
CA GLY A 260 10.41 -22.46 21.22
C GLY A 260 10.74 -21.37 22.25
N LYS A 261 11.53 -20.34 21.88
CA LYS A 261 12.05 -19.34 22.82
C LYS A 261 11.86 -17.90 22.37
N LEU A 262 11.56 -17.67 21.09
CA LEU A 262 11.41 -16.35 20.53
C LEU A 262 9.98 -16.14 20.07
N MET A 263 9.50 -14.90 20.21
CA MET A 263 8.23 -14.44 19.71
C MET A 263 8.50 -13.20 18.84
N PRO A 264 8.83 -13.37 17.54
CA PRO A 264 9.24 -12.26 16.66
C PRO A 264 8.25 -11.11 16.58
N ALA A 265 6.94 -11.41 16.58
CA ALA A 265 5.87 -10.42 16.51
C ALA A 265 4.54 -10.99 17.01
N VAL A 266 3.74 -10.09 17.60
CA VAL A 266 2.33 -10.24 17.97
C VAL A 266 1.57 -9.21 17.13
N MET A 267 0.65 -9.66 16.29
CA MET A 267 0.05 -8.86 15.23
C MET A 267 -1.48 -8.87 15.31
N GLU A 268 -2.06 -7.68 15.19
CA GLU A 268 -3.49 -7.47 14.99
C GLU A 268 -3.71 -6.93 13.57
N VAL A 269 -4.53 -7.61 12.79
CA VAL A 269 -4.83 -7.24 11.41
C VAL A 269 -6.10 -6.41 11.41
N GLU A 270 -5.90 -5.12 11.16
CA GLU A 270 -7.00 -4.16 11.14
C GLU A 270 -7.95 -4.49 10.00
N HIS A 271 -9.22 -4.59 10.38
CA HIS A 271 -10.38 -4.63 9.51
C HIS A 271 -11.47 -3.83 10.27
N SER A 272 -12.70 -4.30 10.35
CA SER A 272 -13.76 -3.62 11.09
C SER A 272 -13.57 -3.45 12.61
N THR A 273 -12.71 -4.25 13.25
CA THR A 273 -12.56 -4.23 14.71
C THR A 273 -11.94 -2.92 15.21
N GLY A 274 -11.31 -2.14 14.34
CA GLY A 274 -10.72 -0.84 14.62
C GLY A 274 -9.42 -0.92 15.43
N VAL A 275 -8.46 -0.06 15.08
CA VAL A 275 -7.11 0.00 15.68
C VAL A 275 -7.09 -0.07 17.22
N THR A 276 -7.95 0.68 17.90
CA THR A 276 -7.96 0.74 19.37
C THR A 276 -8.27 -0.61 20.04
N SER A 277 -9.14 -1.42 19.42
CA SER A 277 -9.49 -2.72 19.98
C SER A 277 -8.34 -3.71 19.83
N GLY A 278 -7.66 -3.72 18.67
CA GLY A 278 -6.44 -4.50 18.46
C GLY A 278 -5.34 -4.13 19.44
N LEU A 279 -5.09 -2.83 19.64
CA LEU A 279 -4.16 -2.35 20.66
C LEU A 279 -4.53 -2.85 22.07
N SER A 280 -5.82 -2.84 22.40
CA SER A 280 -6.31 -3.32 23.71
C SER A 280 -6.11 -4.82 23.90
N ARG A 281 -6.30 -5.63 22.86
CA ARG A 281 -6.04 -7.08 22.90
C ARG A 281 -4.56 -7.37 23.09
N MET A 282 -3.68 -6.68 22.33
CA MET A 282 -2.24 -6.78 22.51
C MET A 282 -1.76 -6.33 23.90
N LYS A 283 -2.32 -5.23 24.43
CA LYS A 283 -2.03 -4.75 25.78
C LYS A 283 -2.43 -5.76 26.85
N ASN A 284 -3.64 -6.30 26.76
CA ASN A 284 -4.13 -7.33 27.67
C ASN A 284 -3.24 -8.59 27.63
N PHE A 285 -2.74 -8.99 26.46
CA PHE A 285 -1.76 -10.06 26.36
C PHE A 285 -0.42 -9.69 27.01
N LYS A 286 0.13 -8.51 26.70
CA LYS A 286 1.38 -8.01 27.30
C LYS A 286 1.33 -7.99 28.82
N ASP A 287 0.21 -7.57 29.41
CA ASP A 287 0.07 -7.42 30.85
C ASP A 287 -0.03 -8.76 31.60
N LYS A 288 -0.44 -9.81 30.88
CA LYS A 288 -0.57 -11.18 31.41
C LYS A 288 0.64 -12.05 31.12
N PHE A 289 1.54 -11.59 30.26
CA PHE A 289 2.77 -12.28 29.88
C PHE A 289 3.98 -11.65 30.62
N PRO A 290 4.99 -12.43 31.05
CA PRO A 290 6.20 -11.83 31.63
C PRO A 290 6.87 -10.85 30.65
N PRO A 291 7.63 -9.85 31.13
CA PRO A 291 8.36 -8.94 30.27
C PRO A 291 9.20 -9.70 29.25
N PHE A 292 8.89 -9.51 27.97
CA PHE A 292 9.49 -10.27 26.88
C PHE A 292 9.76 -9.35 25.67
N PRO A 293 10.94 -9.46 25.03
CA PRO A 293 11.25 -8.67 23.85
C PRO A 293 10.47 -9.21 22.63
N THR A 294 9.33 -8.59 22.35
CA THR A 294 8.49 -8.87 21.18
C THR A 294 8.07 -7.57 20.51
N ARG A 295 7.70 -7.65 19.23
CA ARG A 295 7.06 -6.54 18.51
C ARG A 295 5.55 -6.66 18.67
N TYR A 296 4.92 -5.59 19.15
CA TYR A 296 3.46 -5.44 19.07
C TYR A 296 3.13 -4.64 17.84
N VAL A 297 2.39 -5.24 16.90
CA VAL A 297 2.27 -4.75 15.54
C VAL A 297 0.80 -4.57 15.16
N ILE A 298 0.46 -3.39 14.65
CA ILE A 298 -0.79 -3.19 13.92
C ILE A 298 -0.49 -3.38 12.44
N VAL A 299 -1.23 -4.30 11.81
CA VAL A 299 -1.17 -4.57 10.38
C VAL A 299 -2.40 -3.94 9.74
N ALA A 300 -2.29 -2.83 9.01
CA ALA A 300 -3.46 -2.11 8.49
C ALA A 300 -3.20 -1.53 7.08
N PRO A 301 -4.25 -1.09 6.35
CA PRO A 301 -4.10 -0.37 5.09
C PRO A 301 -3.22 0.87 5.24
N ASP A 302 -2.46 1.23 4.20
CA ASP A 302 -1.49 2.35 4.19
C ASP A 302 -2.09 3.70 4.59
N GLU A 303 -3.35 3.92 4.23
CA GLU A 303 -4.14 5.13 4.51
C GLU A 303 -4.46 5.31 6.01
N ASP A 304 -4.46 4.23 6.79
CA ASP A 304 -4.76 4.26 8.22
C ASP A 304 -3.57 4.71 9.08
N ARG A 305 -2.42 5.05 8.48
CA ARG A 305 -1.19 5.42 9.20
C ARG A 305 -1.42 6.47 10.28
N ASP A 306 -2.12 7.55 9.97
CA ASP A 306 -2.35 8.65 10.93
C ASP A 306 -3.28 8.22 12.08
N LYS A 307 -4.29 7.39 11.78
CA LYS A 307 -5.17 6.77 12.77
C LYS A 307 -4.36 5.84 13.68
N VAL A 308 -3.48 5.00 13.12
CA VAL A 308 -2.60 4.11 13.88
C VAL A 308 -1.68 4.89 14.80
N ILE A 309 -1.00 5.93 14.31
CA ILE A 309 -0.13 6.78 15.12
C ILE A 309 -0.93 7.43 16.25
N LYS A 310 -2.07 8.04 15.96
CA LYS A 310 -2.91 8.70 16.96
C LYS A 310 -3.33 7.75 18.07
N GLU A 311 -3.79 6.56 17.71
CA GLU A 311 -4.31 5.58 18.66
C GLU A 311 -3.19 4.91 19.46
N ALA A 312 -2.08 4.52 18.82
CA ALA A 312 -0.93 3.88 19.47
C ALA A 312 -0.21 4.79 20.48
N ASN A 313 -0.22 6.11 20.26
CA ASN A 313 0.39 7.09 21.17
C ASN A 313 -0.51 7.48 22.36
N LYS A 314 -1.69 6.86 22.54
CA LYS A 314 -2.49 7.09 23.75
C LYS A 314 -1.72 6.57 24.98
N PRO A 315 -1.78 7.26 26.14
CA PRO A 315 -0.97 6.90 27.31
C PRO A 315 -1.09 5.44 27.77
N GLN A 316 -2.28 4.85 27.63
CA GLN A 316 -2.55 3.45 27.99
C GLN A 316 -1.83 2.40 27.13
N PHE A 317 -1.31 2.79 25.96
CA PHE A 317 -0.64 1.91 24.99
C PHE A 317 0.84 2.23 24.81
N ALA A 318 1.36 3.28 25.48
CA ALA A 318 2.72 3.76 25.27
C ALA A 318 3.79 2.69 25.54
N ASP A 319 3.53 1.78 26.48
CA ASP A 319 4.45 0.69 26.84
C ASP A 319 4.41 -0.50 25.87
N LEU A 320 3.50 -0.53 24.89
CA LEU A 320 3.52 -1.54 23.82
C LEU A 320 4.68 -1.33 22.84
N ASP A 321 5.20 -0.10 22.73
CA ASP A 321 6.17 0.26 21.69
C ASP A 321 5.71 -0.21 20.29
N THR A 322 4.48 0.19 19.93
CA THR A 322 3.79 -0.34 18.74
C THR A 322 4.59 -0.11 17.46
N ARG A 323 4.55 -1.11 16.59
CA ARG A 323 5.01 -1.04 15.20
C ARG A 323 3.81 -1.06 14.26
N TYR A 324 4.00 -0.50 13.08
CA TYR A 324 3.00 -0.46 12.02
C TYR A 324 3.54 -1.17 10.78
N PHE A 325 2.78 -2.16 10.31
CA PHE A 325 3.14 -2.97 9.16
C PHE A 325 2.05 -2.80 8.10
N THR A 326 2.28 -1.94 7.12
CA THR A 326 1.26 -1.64 6.10
C THR A 326 0.94 -2.87 5.26
N TYR A 327 -0.28 -2.96 4.76
CA TYR A 327 -0.67 -3.99 3.81
C TYR A 327 0.28 -4.04 2.60
N SER A 328 0.67 -2.88 2.05
CA SER A 328 1.65 -2.80 0.96
C SER A 328 3.01 -3.43 1.32
N ALA A 329 3.51 -3.19 2.53
CA ALA A 329 4.78 -3.73 3.00
C ALA A 329 4.69 -5.24 3.26
N VAL A 330 3.54 -5.73 3.76
CA VAL A 330 3.27 -7.17 3.90
C VAL A 330 3.32 -7.84 2.53
N GLU A 331 2.65 -7.28 1.53
CA GLU A 331 2.61 -7.80 0.18
C GLU A 331 3.99 -7.79 -0.50
N GLU A 332 4.74 -6.71 -0.33
CA GLU A 332 6.12 -6.61 -0.82
C GLU A 332 6.99 -7.73 -0.22
N LEU A 333 6.95 -7.90 1.10
CA LEU A 333 7.73 -8.93 1.78
C LEU A 333 7.27 -10.33 1.37
N TYR A 334 5.97 -10.55 1.23
CA TYR A 334 5.40 -11.81 0.76
C TYR A 334 5.88 -12.14 -0.66
N ALA A 335 5.81 -11.20 -1.59
CA ALA A 335 6.26 -11.40 -2.96
C ALA A 335 7.79 -11.62 -3.03
N LEU A 336 8.56 -10.93 -2.20
CA LEU A 336 10.00 -11.15 -2.08
C LEU A 336 10.31 -12.58 -1.57
N CYS A 337 9.59 -13.04 -0.53
CA CYS A 337 9.69 -14.38 0.01
C CYS A 337 9.42 -15.45 -1.06
N GLN A 338 8.34 -15.30 -1.83
CA GLN A 338 7.98 -16.21 -2.92
C GLN A 338 9.05 -16.26 -4.03
N ARG A 339 9.59 -15.10 -4.40
CA ARG A 339 10.54 -14.99 -5.53
C ARG A 339 11.95 -15.45 -5.17
N ARG A 340 12.41 -15.18 -3.94
CA ARG A 340 13.84 -15.29 -3.60
C ARG A 340 14.18 -16.41 -2.62
N LYS A 341 13.19 -17.03 -1.96
CA LYS A 341 13.42 -18.01 -0.87
C LYS A 341 14.49 -17.52 0.09
N ILE A 342 14.22 -16.37 0.71
CA ILE A 342 15.16 -15.61 1.53
C ILE A 342 15.84 -16.51 2.58
N LYS A 343 17.16 -16.33 2.77
CA LYS A 343 17.99 -17.03 3.76
C LYS A 343 18.94 -16.05 4.43
N GLY A 344 19.38 -16.36 5.65
CA GLY A 344 20.42 -15.58 6.36
C GLY A 344 19.95 -14.24 6.93
N VAL A 345 18.64 -14.03 7.07
CA VAL A 345 18.08 -12.83 7.68
C VAL A 345 18.00 -12.96 9.21
N THR A 346 18.29 -11.85 9.90
CA THR A 346 18.12 -11.72 11.35
C THR A 346 16.72 -11.19 11.67
N GLU A 347 16.35 -11.15 12.96
CA GLU A 347 15.06 -10.56 13.36
C GLU A 347 14.97 -9.05 13.05
N GLU A 348 16.10 -8.35 12.97
CA GLU A 348 16.18 -6.92 12.60
C GLU A 348 15.72 -6.67 11.16
N PHE A 349 15.75 -7.71 10.30
CA PHE A 349 15.22 -7.62 8.95
C PHE A 349 13.73 -7.22 8.92
N LEU A 350 12.94 -7.64 9.91
CA LEU A 350 11.54 -7.25 10.02
C LEU A 350 11.35 -5.77 10.33
N ASP A 351 12.32 -5.13 11.00
CA ASP A 351 12.27 -3.70 11.32
C ASP A 351 12.39 -2.82 10.06
N CYS A 352 12.87 -3.36 8.94
CA CYS A 352 12.85 -2.68 7.65
C CYS A 352 11.43 -2.51 7.08
N TYR A 353 10.47 -3.33 7.53
CA TYR A 353 9.09 -3.34 7.06
C TYR A 353 8.09 -2.84 8.12
N MET A 354 8.48 -2.88 9.39
CA MET A 354 7.63 -2.54 10.53
C MET A 354 8.03 -1.17 11.09
N GLU A 355 7.33 -0.12 10.67
CA GLU A 355 7.58 1.26 11.10
C GLU A 355 7.32 1.42 12.60
N ARG A 356 8.22 2.09 13.34
CA ARG A 356 7.96 2.51 14.72
C ARG A 356 7.05 3.74 14.73
N VAL A 357 5.92 3.64 15.42
CA VAL A 357 4.89 4.72 15.44
C VAL A 357 4.84 5.51 16.75
N LEU A 358 5.73 5.24 17.71
CA LEU A 358 5.88 6.07 18.90
C LEU A 358 6.60 7.39 18.58
N ASN A 359 6.08 8.48 19.15
CA ASN A 359 6.71 9.81 19.11
C ASN A 359 7.79 9.99 20.16
#